data_AF-A0A9P0PJL8-F1
#
_entry.id   AF-A0A9P0PJL8-F1
#
_cell.length_a   1.000
_cell.length_b   1.000
_cell.length_c   1.000
_cell.angle_alpha   90.00
_cell.angle_beta   90.00
_cell.angle_gamma   90.00
#
_symmetry.space_group_name_H-M   'P 1'
#
loop_
_entity.id
_entity.type
_entity.pdbx_description
1 polymer ?
#
loop_
_entity_poly.entity_id
_entity_poly.type
_entity_poly.pdbx_seq_one_letter_code
_entity_poly.pdbx_strand_id
1 'polypeptide(L)'
;MYQLLWNTHLKIVNESTCKLINKVGKLPKERLCRQDTGLSDAQITIFLGITSDFLDAFMDVTQTACSPHPLQFENIWENGGQPLVELAAQQKQANYDLLHLHYQLSMVLQMITTFGVKHSKPVNNLFEASVVNVLFTDFARNVEVSWNKSDIKINASRTQFLFKVISASIESITINESGKIYSTQHVTWMAKCLSLARFWNLDVDLFKRYQITKLYTNGFDSLSEELIPSINDRNELGKNLLMVGAKRMSQYLTKSPDFSNNIAALSPALTNYMDTLDDEWCAPCPVEKIAALATYIIQCINEDQIEHRLAQLLLEASVTIGELKS
;
A
#
# COMPACT_ATOMS: atom_id res chain seq x y z
N MET A 1 -26.62 -9.72 13.49
CA MET A 1 -25.57 -10.09 14.48
C MET A 1 -24.38 -9.13 14.42
N TYR A 2 -23.77 -8.91 13.24
CA TYR A 2 -22.65 -7.97 13.07
C TYR A 2 -22.87 -6.58 13.70
N GLN A 3 -24.03 -5.93 13.48
CA GLN A 3 -24.29 -4.60 14.06
C GLN A 3 -24.26 -4.60 15.60
N LEU A 4 -24.74 -5.67 16.24
CA LEU A 4 -24.64 -5.82 17.70
C LEU A 4 -23.17 -5.95 18.12
N LEU A 5 -22.41 -6.86 17.50
CA LEU A 5 -21.00 -7.05 17.81
C LEU A 5 -20.17 -5.77 17.63
N TRP A 6 -20.45 -5.02 16.56
CA TRP A 6 -19.83 -3.72 16.33
C TRP A 6 -20.12 -2.75 17.47
N ASN A 7 -21.39 -2.52 17.77
CA ASN A 7 -21.81 -1.54 18.76
C ASN A 7 -21.38 -1.92 20.19
N THR A 8 -21.34 -3.22 20.52
CA THR A 8 -21.02 -3.70 21.86
C THR A 8 -19.51 -3.82 22.11
N HIS A 9 -18.73 -4.28 21.12
CA HIS A 9 -17.33 -4.68 21.37
C HIS A 9 -16.28 -3.90 20.59
N LEU A 10 -16.59 -3.42 19.37
CA LEU A 10 -15.58 -2.88 18.47
C LEU A 10 -15.60 -1.35 18.40
N LYS A 11 -16.79 -0.77 18.33
CA LYS A 11 -17.00 0.65 17.99
C LYS A 11 -16.20 1.60 18.90
N ILE A 12 -16.34 1.44 20.21
CA ILE A 12 -15.71 2.35 21.19
C ILE A 12 -14.19 2.27 21.11
N VAL A 13 -13.62 1.06 21.09
CA VAL A 13 -12.17 0.86 21.01
C VAL A 13 -11.61 1.36 19.68
N ASN A 14 -12.32 1.12 18.58
CA ASN A 14 -11.92 1.60 17.26
C ASN A 14 -12.00 3.13 17.15
N GLU A 15 -13.03 3.75 17.71
CA GLU A 15 -13.17 5.21 17.74
C GLU A 15 -12.05 5.87 18.56
N SER A 16 -11.76 5.35 19.76
CA SER A 16 -10.65 5.84 20.60
C SER A 16 -9.30 5.68 19.89
N THR A 17 -9.05 4.51 19.31
CA THR A 17 -7.84 4.23 18.51
C THR A 17 -7.71 5.21 17.34
N CYS A 18 -8.79 5.43 16.60
CA CYS A 18 -8.85 6.36 15.48
C CYS A 18 -8.52 7.79 15.92
N LYS A 19 -9.13 8.30 17.00
CA LYS A 19 -8.85 9.64 17.54
C LYS A 19 -7.39 9.79 17.95
N LEU A 20 -6.82 8.77 18.62
CA LEU A 20 -5.45 8.79 19.10
C LEU A 20 -4.45 8.78 17.94
N ILE A 21 -4.62 7.89 16.95
CA ILE A 21 -3.79 7.85 15.74
C ILE A 21 -3.94 9.15 14.94
N ASN A 22 -5.16 9.69 14.83
CA ASN A 22 -5.37 10.95 14.13
C ASN A 22 -4.61 12.12 14.79
N LYS A 23 -4.57 12.14 16.12
CA LYS A 23 -3.84 13.15 16.90
C LYS A 23 -2.32 12.99 16.78
N VAL A 24 -1.81 11.76 16.84
CA VAL A 24 -0.36 11.47 16.90
C VAL A 24 0.27 11.35 15.51
N GLY A 25 -0.51 10.94 14.51
CA GLY A 25 -0.09 10.75 13.12
C GLY A 25 0.77 9.50 12.87
N LYS A 26 0.80 8.55 13.80
CA LYS A 26 1.51 7.26 13.73
C LYS A 26 1.01 6.33 14.84
N LEU A 27 1.56 5.11 14.94
CA LEU A 27 1.36 4.23 16.09
C LEU A 27 1.65 5.00 17.40
N PRO A 28 0.66 5.16 18.30
CA PRO A 28 0.86 5.86 19.56
C PRO A 28 1.77 5.06 20.49
N LYS A 29 2.45 5.75 21.42
CA LYS A 29 3.26 5.06 22.43
C LYS A 29 2.36 4.22 23.33
N GLU A 30 2.87 3.08 23.81
CA GLU A 30 2.11 2.12 24.62
C GLU A 30 1.34 2.78 25.79
N ARG A 31 1.95 3.72 26.52
CA ARG A 31 1.29 4.44 27.62
C ARG A 31 -0.01 5.11 27.19
N LEU A 32 -0.01 5.77 26.03
CA LEU A 32 -1.20 6.43 25.49
C LEU A 32 -2.24 5.42 25.00
N CYS A 33 -1.77 4.32 24.39
CA CYS A 33 -2.65 3.23 23.96
C CYS A 33 -3.44 2.67 25.15
N ARG A 34 -2.74 2.33 26.24
CA ARG A 34 -3.38 1.76 27.44
C ARG A 34 -4.33 2.73 28.11
N GLN A 35 -3.98 4.01 28.12
CA GLN A 35 -4.79 5.07 28.73
C GLN A 35 -6.13 5.26 27.98
N ASP A 36 -6.11 5.34 26.65
CA ASP A 36 -7.28 5.74 25.87
C ASP A 36 -8.11 4.55 25.36
N THR A 37 -7.50 3.37 25.24
CA THR A 37 -8.13 2.19 24.63
C THR A 37 -8.11 0.95 25.53
N GLY A 38 -7.30 0.93 26.58
CA GLY A 38 -7.05 -0.26 27.40
C GLY A 38 -6.10 -1.28 26.76
N LEU A 39 -5.69 -1.09 25.50
CA LEU A 39 -4.81 -1.99 24.75
C LEU A 39 -3.36 -1.49 24.74
N SER A 40 -2.39 -2.39 24.66
CA SER A 40 -1.00 -2.05 24.27
C SER A 40 -0.92 -1.64 22.80
N ASP A 41 0.20 -1.04 22.40
CA ASP A 41 0.47 -0.68 21.01
C ASP A 41 0.45 -1.90 20.07
N ALA A 42 1.06 -3.02 20.47
CA ALA A 42 1.00 -4.27 19.73
C ALA A 42 -0.45 -4.81 19.60
N GLN A 43 -1.22 -4.74 20.68
CA GLN A 43 -2.62 -5.17 20.67
C GLN A 43 -3.51 -4.28 19.80
N ILE A 44 -3.22 -2.96 19.72
CA ILE A 44 -3.92 -2.05 18.79
C ILE A 44 -3.73 -2.51 17.35
N THR A 45 -2.50 -2.85 16.94
CA THR A 45 -2.22 -3.32 15.58
C THR A 45 -3.02 -4.59 15.26
N ILE A 46 -3.06 -5.55 16.19
CA ILE A 46 -3.84 -6.80 16.04
C ILE A 46 -5.35 -6.49 15.99
N PHE A 47 -5.84 -5.66 16.90
CA PHE A 47 -7.24 -5.27 16.98
C PHE A 47 -7.74 -4.61 15.69
N LEU A 48 -6.94 -3.73 15.07
CA LEU A 48 -7.27 -3.10 13.79
C LEU A 48 -7.29 -4.10 12.63
N GLY A 49 -6.46 -5.15 12.69
CA GLY A 49 -6.55 -6.28 11.75
C GLY A 49 -7.87 -7.01 11.89
N ILE A 50 -8.21 -7.45 13.10
CA ILE A 50 -9.49 -8.13 13.39
C ILE A 50 -10.68 -7.26 13.01
N THR A 51 -10.61 -5.95 13.28
CA THR A 51 -11.68 -5.01 12.94
C THR A 51 -11.84 -4.88 11.42
N SER A 52 -10.73 -4.88 10.67
CA SER A 52 -10.78 -4.81 9.20
C SER A 52 -11.42 -6.07 8.63
N ASP A 53 -11.00 -7.25 9.09
CA ASP A 53 -11.56 -8.54 8.63
C ASP A 53 -13.04 -8.69 9.01
N PHE A 54 -13.42 -8.21 10.21
CA PHE A 54 -14.81 -8.16 10.65
C PHE A 54 -15.67 -7.27 9.75
N LEU A 55 -15.18 -6.07 9.40
CA LEU A 55 -15.92 -5.12 8.56
C LEU A 55 -16.05 -5.66 7.12
N ASP A 56 -15.02 -6.33 6.61
CA ASP A 56 -15.04 -7.02 5.29
C ASP A 56 -16.16 -8.07 5.24
N ALA A 57 -16.16 -8.99 6.22
CA ALA A 57 -17.20 -10.01 6.31
C ALA A 57 -18.60 -9.41 6.54
N PHE A 58 -18.70 -8.28 7.24
CA PHE A 58 -19.97 -7.58 7.41
C PHE A 58 -20.47 -6.99 6.08
N MET A 59 -19.58 -6.46 5.23
CA MET A 59 -19.95 -5.95 3.91
C MET A 59 -20.51 -7.08 3.02
N ASP A 60 -19.82 -8.22 2.97
CA ASP A 60 -20.23 -9.39 2.18
C ASP A 60 -21.64 -9.87 2.55
N VAL A 61 -21.92 -9.98 3.85
CA VAL A 61 -23.24 -10.41 4.35
C VAL A 61 -24.31 -9.35 4.09
N THR A 62 -23.97 -8.06 4.12
CA THR A 62 -24.92 -6.97 3.86
C THR A 62 -25.36 -6.93 2.39
N GLN A 63 -24.50 -7.36 1.47
CA GLN A 63 -24.81 -7.48 0.04
C GLN A 63 -25.55 -8.76 -0.31
N THR A 64 -25.42 -9.80 0.51
CA THR A 64 -26.07 -11.09 0.27
C THR A 64 -27.56 -10.99 0.63
N ALA A 65 -28.45 -11.24 -0.34
CA ALA A 65 -29.88 -11.32 -0.10
C ALA A 65 -30.20 -12.56 0.74
N CYS A 66 -30.33 -12.41 2.06
CA CYS A 66 -30.81 -13.47 2.93
C CYS A 66 -32.34 -13.46 2.97
N SER A 67 -32.97 -14.58 2.57
CA SER A 67 -34.37 -14.82 2.88
C SER A 67 -34.53 -14.97 4.39
N PRO A 68 -35.51 -14.28 5.02
CA PRO A 68 -35.75 -14.44 6.45
C PRO A 68 -36.13 -15.90 6.72
N HIS A 69 -35.30 -16.60 7.48
CA HIS A 69 -35.63 -17.93 7.99
C HIS A 69 -36.37 -17.77 9.32
N PRO A 70 -37.53 -18.44 9.51
CA PRO A 70 -38.25 -18.36 10.76
C PRO A 70 -37.37 -18.94 11.89
N LEU A 71 -37.17 -18.14 12.93
CA LEU A 71 -36.44 -18.58 14.12
C LEU A 71 -37.31 -19.58 14.89
N GLN A 72 -36.74 -20.73 15.21
CA GLN A 72 -37.37 -21.76 16.05
C GLN A 72 -36.69 -21.76 17.41
N PHE A 73 -37.49 -21.77 18.47
CA PHE A 73 -37.01 -21.77 19.86
C PHE A 73 -37.62 -22.95 20.61
N GLU A 74 -36.83 -23.56 21.49
CA GLU A 74 -37.33 -24.54 22.46
C GLU A 74 -37.88 -23.80 23.68
N ASN A 75 -39.04 -24.23 24.20
CA ASN A 75 -39.78 -23.59 25.31
C ASN A 75 -39.08 -23.68 26.69
N ILE A 76 -37.81 -24.07 26.76
CA ILE A 76 -37.06 -24.22 28.01
C ILE A 76 -36.67 -22.88 28.68
N TRP A 77 -36.96 -21.74 28.03
CA TRP A 77 -36.52 -20.41 28.46
C TRP A 77 -37.65 -19.42 28.76
N GLU A 78 -38.86 -19.88 29.13
CA GLU A 78 -40.03 -19.02 29.36
C GLU A 78 -39.83 -17.88 30.39
N ASN A 79 -38.77 -17.93 31.22
CA ASN A 79 -38.41 -16.88 32.18
C ASN A 79 -37.03 -16.22 31.91
N GLY A 80 -36.45 -16.41 30.72
CA GLY A 80 -35.17 -15.83 30.32
C GLY A 80 -35.28 -14.44 29.67
N GLY A 81 -34.18 -13.69 29.63
CA GLY A 81 -34.08 -12.47 28.83
C GLY A 81 -34.17 -12.76 27.32
N GLN A 82 -34.42 -11.73 26.51
CA GLN A 82 -34.57 -11.87 25.06
C GLN A 82 -33.34 -12.56 24.42
N PRO A 83 -33.53 -13.63 23.61
CA PRO A 83 -32.42 -14.32 22.95
C PRO A 83 -31.61 -13.40 22.03
N LEU A 84 -30.28 -13.59 22.00
CA LEU A 84 -29.37 -12.81 21.16
C LEU A 84 -29.73 -12.86 19.67
N VAL A 85 -30.26 -14.00 19.21
CA VAL A 85 -30.68 -14.17 17.82
C VAL A 85 -31.91 -13.34 17.46
N GLU A 86 -32.85 -13.15 18.40
CA GLU A 86 -33.99 -12.25 18.20
C GLU A 86 -33.54 -10.80 18.19
N LEU A 87 -32.69 -10.40 19.14
CA LEU A 87 -32.08 -9.07 19.17
C LEU A 87 -31.30 -8.77 17.87
N ALA A 88 -30.63 -9.79 17.33
CA ALA A 88 -29.89 -9.70 16.08
C ALA A 88 -30.80 -9.56 14.86
N ALA A 89 -31.95 -10.24 14.85
CA ALA A 89 -32.95 -10.17 13.78
C ALA A 89 -33.72 -8.83 13.79
N GLN A 90 -33.83 -8.19 14.95
CA GLN A 90 -34.47 -6.87 15.10
C GLN A 90 -33.56 -5.69 14.68
N GLN A 91 -32.29 -5.94 14.36
CA GLN A 91 -31.38 -4.90 13.90
C GLN A 91 -31.83 -4.36 12.54
N LYS A 92 -31.76 -3.04 12.37
CA LYS A 92 -31.99 -2.39 11.07
C LYS A 92 -30.89 -2.78 10.08
N GLN A 93 -31.19 -2.75 8.80
CA GLN A 93 -30.16 -2.98 7.78
C GLN A 93 -29.08 -1.89 7.87
N ALA A 94 -27.82 -2.30 7.81
CA ALA A 94 -26.69 -1.38 7.78
C ALA A 94 -26.61 -0.67 6.42
N ASN A 95 -26.33 0.62 6.44
CA ASN A 95 -26.00 1.41 5.28
C ASN A 95 -24.63 0.96 4.75
N TYR A 96 -24.61 0.45 3.51
CA TYR A 96 -23.42 -0.12 2.91
C TYR A 96 -22.30 0.91 2.71
N ASP A 97 -22.63 2.14 2.31
CA ASP A 97 -21.63 3.20 2.10
C ASP A 97 -20.91 3.56 3.40
N LEU A 98 -21.66 3.63 4.50
CA LEU A 98 -21.11 3.90 5.82
C LEU A 98 -20.23 2.74 6.29
N LEU A 99 -20.65 1.49 6.06
CA LEU A 99 -19.86 0.31 6.39
C LEU A 99 -18.55 0.28 5.58
N HIS A 100 -18.62 0.55 4.28
CA HIS A 100 -17.48 0.63 3.39
C HIS A 100 -16.51 1.76 3.79
N LEU A 101 -17.01 2.92 4.20
CA LEU A 101 -16.19 4.01 4.75
C LEU A 101 -15.42 3.56 6.01
N HIS A 102 -16.05 2.81 6.92
CA HIS A 102 -15.39 2.31 8.13
C HIS A 102 -14.35 1.24 7.80
N TYR A 103 -14.60 0.39 6.81
CA TYR A 103 -13.63 -0.58 6.32
C TYR A 103 -12.38 0.12 5.78
N GLN A 104 -12.55 1.15 4.94
CA GLN A 104 -11.44 1.96 4.42
C GLN A 104 -10.64 2.61 5.56
N LEU A 105 -11.33 3.21 6.54
CA LEU A 105 -10.68 3.79 7.72
C LEU A 105 -9.88 2.73 8.50
N SER A 106 -10.48 1.57 8.76
CA SER A 106 -9.83 0.48 9.49
C SER A 106 -8.55 0.00 8.78
N MET A 107 -8.59 -0.15 7.45
CA MET A 107 -7.41 -0.48 6.65
C MET A 107 -6.31 0.58 6.77
N VAL A 108 -6.66 1.87 6.69
CA VAL A 108 -5.69 2.97 6.84
C VAL A 108 -5.02 2.93 8.22
N LEU A 109 -5.81 2.76 9.28
CA LEU A 109 -5.27 2.67 10.65
C LEU A 109 -4.41 1.42 10.82
N GLN A 110 -4.83 0.28 10.25
CA GLN A 110 -4.06 -0.96 10.25
C GLN A 110 -2.71 -0.79 9.55
N MET A 111 -2.68 -0.13 8.38
CA MET A 111 -1.44 0.14 7.65
C MET A 111 -0.49 1.05 8.45
N ILE A 112 -1.02 2.10 9.09
CA ILE A 112 -0.23 3.01 9.93
C ILE A 112 0.43 2.27 11.09
N THR A 113 -0.31 1.38 11.75
CA THR A 113 0.16 0.68 12.95
C THR A 113 1.06 -0.50 12.62
N THR A 114 0.81 -1.21 11.52
CA THR A 114 1.63 -2.34 11.06
C THR A 114 3.01 -1.88 10.61
N PHE A 115 3.08 -0.80 9.82
CA PHE A 115 4.32 -0.34 9.19
C PHE A 115 4.96 0.87 9.89
N GLY A 116 4.35 1.36 10.97
CA GLY A 116 4.81 2.58 11.65
C GLY A 116 4.79 3.83 10.74
N VAL A 117 3.92 3.86 9.72
CA VAL A 117 3.85 4.98 8.77
C VAL A 117 3.50 6.27 9.49
N LYS A 118 4.33 7.30 9.30
CA LYS A 118 4.06 8.65 9.78
C LYS A 118 3.24 9.42 8.73
N HIS A 119 2.05 9.86 9.13
CA HIS A 119 1.17 10.69 8.33
C HIS A 119 0.41 11.64 9.27
N SER A 120 0.53 12.96 9.08
CA SER A 120 -0.12 13.94 9.95
C SER A 120 -1.64 13.87 9.78
N LYS A 121 -2.41 13.88 10.88
CA LYS A 121 -3.89 13.90 10.89
C LYS A 121 -4.53 13.01 9.79
N PRO A 122 -4.24 11.69 9.77
CA PRO A 122 -4.63 10.79 8.69
C PRO A 122 -6.14 10.80 8.41
N VAL A 123 -7.00 10.98 9.41
CA VAL A 123 -8.44 11.07 9.19
C VAL A 123 -8.79 12.35 8.42
N ASN A 124 -8.18 13.48 8.79
CA ASN A 124 -8.47 14.77 8.16
C ASN A 124 -7.80 14.95 6.79
N ASN A 125 -6.68 14.26 6.55
CA ASN A 125 -5.86 14.43 5.35
C ASN A 125 -6.06 13.34 4.29
N LEU A 126 -6.75 12.23 4.63
CA LEU A 126 -7.06 11.14 3.70
C LEU A 126 -8.57 11.01 3.41
N PHE A 127 -9.43 11.65 4.21
CA PHE A 127 -10.87 11.59 4.05
C PHE A 127 -11.48 13.00 3.95
N GLU A 128 -12.53 13.13 3.15
CA GLU A 128 -13.25 14.38 2.96
C GLU A 128 -13.93 14.83 4.26
N ALA A 129 -13.99 16.15 4.51
CA ALA A 129 -14.64 16.68 5.71
C ALA A 129 -16.11 16.24 5.84
N SER A 130 -16.81 16.08 4.71
CA SER A 130 -18.19 15.57 4.67
C SER A 130 -18.31 14.15 5.23
N VAL A 131 -17.34 13.28 4.97
CA VAL A 131 -17.36 11.88 5.44
C VAL A 131 -16.83 11.74 6.86
N VAL A 132 -15.89 12.60 7.28
CA VAL A 132 -15.36 12.59 8.66
C VAL A 132 -16.47 12.81 9.69
N ASN A 133 -17.47 13.63 9.37
CA ASN A 133 -18.60 13.94 10.25
C ASN A 133 -19.58 12.77 10.47
N VAL A 134 -19.50 11.71 9.66
CA VAL A 134 -20.38 10.53 9.77
C VAL A 134 -19.65 9.30 10.30
N LEU A 135 -18.33 9.37 10.49
CA LEU A 135 -17.56 8.31 11.14
C LEU A 135 -18.10 8.00 12.54
N PHE A 136 -18.17 6.71 12.86
CA PHE A 136 -18.70 6.15 14.11
C PHE A 136 -20.15 6.54 14.43
N THR A 137 -20.94 6.99 13.45
CA THR A 137 -22.40 7.10 13.60
C THR A 137 -23.06 5.72 13.52
N ASP A 138 -24.36 5.63 13.82
CA ASP A 138 -25.09 4.36 13.70
C ASP A 138 -25.10 3.89 12.24
N PHE A 139 -24.76 2.63 11.99
CA PHE A 139 -24.83 2.04 10.66
C PHE A 139 -26.23 2.06 10.04
N ALA A 140 -27.30 2.14 10.84
CA ALA A 140 -28.65 2.31 10.32
C ALA A 140 -28.98 3.74 9.87
N ARG A 141 -28.05 4.69 10.00
CA ARG A 141 -28.25 6.08 9.55
C ARG A 141 -28.26 6.13 8.03
N ASN A 142 -29.27 6.79 7.47
CA ASN A 142 -29.32 7.10 6.05
C ASN A 142 -28.29 8.19 5.74
N VAL A 143 -27.20 7.77 5.10
CA VAL A 143 -26.12 8.65 4.61
C VAL A 143 -25.81 8.21 3.18
N GLU A 144 -25.65 9.18 2.29
CA GLU A 144 -25.07 8.95 0.97
C GLU A 144 -23.63 9.45 1.00
N VAL A 145 -22.67 8.58 0.68
CA VAL A 145 -21.26 8.95 0.61
C VAL A 145 -20.87 9.12 -0.86
N SER A 146 -20.56 10.36 -1.26
CA SER A 146 -20.09 10.65 -2.61
C SER A 146 -18.58 10.47 -2.71
N TRP A 147 -18.16 9.57 -3.60
CA TRP A 147 -16.75 9.24 -3.86
C TRP A 147 -16.20 9.86 -5.16
N ASN A 148 -17.05 10.54 -5.93
CA ASN A 148 -16.77 10.87 -7.33
C ASN A 148 -15.94 12.15 -7.56
N LYS A 149 -15.72 12.95 -6.51
CA LYS A 149 -14.95 14.21 -6.61
C LYS A 149 -14.17 14.44 -5.33
N SER A 150 -12.94 13.95 -5.30
CA SER A 150 -11.99 14.27 -4.22
C SER A 150 -11.10 15.45 -4.56
N ASP A 151 -10.76 16.23 -3.54
CA ASP A 151 -9.85 17.36 -3.65
C ASP A 151 -8.45 16.89 -4.11
N ILE A 152 -7.81 17.65 -5.00
CA ILE A 152 -6.47 17.33 -5.54
C ILE A 152 -5.44 17.14 -4.41
N LYS A 153 -5.52 17.93 -3.34
CA LYS A 153 -4.64 17.83 -2.17
C LYS A 153 -4.90 16.53 -1.38
N ILE A 154 -6.16 16.13 -1.24
CA ILE A 154 -6.52 14.86 -0.59
C ILE A 154 -5.99 13.69 -1.43
N ASN A 155 -6.15 13.73 -2.75
CA ASN A 155 -5.62 12.70 -3.64
C ASN A 155 -4.09 12.65 -3.60
N ALA A 156 -3.39 13.80 -3.59
CA ALA A 156 -1.94 13.82 -3.42
C ALA A 156 -1.51 13.22 -2.07
N SER A 157 -2.24 13.54 -1.00
CA SER A 157 -2.01 13.00 0.35
C SER A 157 -2.23 11.48 0.41
N ARG A 158 -3.29 10.97 -0.22
CA ARG A 158 -3.57 9.54 -0.37
C ARG A 158 -2.49 8.81 -1.17
N THR A 159 -2.06 9.39 -2.28
CA THR A 159 -0.96 8.84 -3.10
C THR A 159 0.32 8.75 -2.28
N GLN A 160 0.70 9.81 -1.57
CA GLN A 160 1.88 9.80 -0.71
C GLN A 160 1.77 8.77 0.43
N PHE A 161 0.59 8.63 1.03
CA PHE A 161 0.33 7.64 2.06
C PHE A 161 0.54 6.21 1.52
N LEU A 162 -0.07 5.88 0.38
CA LEU A 162 0.06 4.55 -0.22
C LEU A 162 1.49 4.26 -0.68
N PHE A 163 2.23 5.22 -1.21
CA PHE A 163 3.66 5.05 -1.52
C PHE A 163 4.50 4.70 -0.28
N LYS A 164 4.23 5.32 0.87
CA LYS A 164 4.91 4.98 2.13
C LYS A 164 4.60 3.55 2.57
N VAL A 165 3.35 3.11 2.44
CA VAL A 165 2.94 1.74 2.79
C VAL A 165 3.57 0.73 1.84
N ILE A 166 3.54 0.98 0.53
CA ILE A 166 4.18 0.09 -0.46
C ILE A 166 5.67 -0.04 -0.17
N SER A 167 6.37 1.06 0.07
CA SER A 167 7.80 1.04 0.41
C SER A 167 8.08 0.23 1.68
N ALA A 168 7.34 0.47 2.76
CA ALA A 168 7.52 -0.26 4.02
C ALA A 168 7.18 -1.76 3.87
N SER A 169 6.21 -2.10 3.03
CA SER A 169 5.83 -3.51 2.83
C SER A 169 6.89 -4.34 2.11
N ILE A 170 7.82 -3.71 1.37
CA ILE A 170 8.94 -4.41 0.71
C ILE A 170 9.90 -5.02 1.73
N GLU A 171 10.02 -4.42 2.92
CA GLU A 171 10.84 -4.97 4.02
C GLU A 171 10.32 -6.33 4.53
N SER A 172 9.07 -6.70 4.20
CA SER A 172 8.52 -8.02 4.52
C SER A 172 8.94 -9.12 3.54
N ILE A 173 9.60 -8.76 2.43
CA ILE A 173 10.11 -9.73 1.45
C ILE A 173 11.42 -10.31 1.98
N THR A 174 11.50 -11.64 2.03
CA THR A 174 12.71 -12.35 2.50
C THR A 174 13.20 -13.35 1.47
N ILE A 175 14.49 -13.69 1.53
CA ILE A 175 15.13 -14.69 0.67
C ILE A 175 15.75 -15.74 1.59
N ASN A 176 15.47 -17.02 1.34
CA ASN A 176 16.12 -18.09 2.09
C ASN A 176 17.50 -18.47 1.51
N GLU A 177 18.21 -19.38 2.18
CA GLU A 177 19.54 -19.84 1.76
C GLU A 177 19.57 -20.46 0.35
N SER A 178 18.44 -21.03 -0.11
CA SER A 178 18.30 -21.57 -1.46
C SER A 178 18.01 -20.52 -2.55
N GLY A 179 17.94 -19.23 -2.19
CA GLY A 179 17.59 -18.16 -3.11
C GLY A 179 16.09 -18.02 -3.41
N LYS A 180 15.23 -18.77 -2.70
CA LYS A 180 13.77 -18.67 -2.86
C LYS A 180 13.25 -17.41 -2.17
N ILE A 181 12.46 -16.63 -2.91
CA ILE A 181 11.85 -15.39 -2.45
C ILE A 181 10.49 -15.68 -1.79
N TYR A 182 10.25 -15.07 -0.63
CA TYR A 182 8.98 -15.11 0.10
C TYR A 182 8.39 -13.70 0.15
N SER A 183 7.28 -13.48 -0.54
CA SER A 183 6.67 -12.16 -0.71
C SER A 183 5.17 -12.11 -0.37
N THR A 184 4.59 -13.18 0.18
CA THR A 184 3.14 -13.30 0.45
C THR A 184 2.58 -12.12 1.25
N GLN A 185 3.33 -11.64 2.24
CA GLN A 185 2.92 -10.50 3.05
C GLN A 185 2.89 -9.22 2.22
N HIS A 186 3.94 -8.93 1.46
CA HIS A 186 3.99 -7.80 0.53
C HIS A 186 2.85 -7.85 -0.48
N VAL A 187 2.59 -9.01 -1.10
CA VAL A 187 1.48 -9.20 -2.05
C VAL A 187 0.12 -8.86 -1.41
N THR A 188 -0.11 -9.32 -0.18
CA THR A 188 -1.34 -9.05 0.56
C THR A 188 -1.52 -7.54 0.83
N TRP A 189 -0.46 -6.86 1.27
CA TRP A 189 -0.52 -5.41 1.50
C TRP A 189 -0.67 -4.61 0.22
N MET A 190 -0.01 -5.04 -0.85
CA MET A 190 -0.17 -4.42 -2.16
C MET A 190 -1.62 -4.51 -2.62
N ALA A 191 -2.28 -5.67 -2.46
CA ALA A 191 -3.69 -5.82 -2.78
C ALA A 191 -4.57 -4.82 -2.02
N LYS A 192 -4.32 -4.64 -0.72
CA LYS A 192 -5.02 -3.63 0.10
C LYS A 192 -4.76 -2.20 -0.38
N CYS A 193 -3.52 -1.85 -0.75
CA CYS A 193 -3.19 -0.55 -1.32
C CYS A 193 -3.93 -0.30 -2.64
N LEU A 194 -3.98 -1.29 -3.54
CA LEU A 194 -4.72 -1.17 -4.80
C LEU A 194 -6.23 -1.08 -4.59
N SER A 195 -6.79 -1.77 -3.59
CA SER A 195 -8.20 -1.62 -3.22
C SER A 195 -8.52 -0.21 -2.74
N LEU A 196 -7.71 0.35 -1.82
CA LEU A 196 -7.86 1.74 -1.40
C LEU A 196 -7.72 2.73 -2.57
N ALA A 197 -6.75 2.52 -3.46
CA ALA A 197 -6.60 3.35 -4.65
C ALA A 197 -7.86 3.34 -5.53
N ARG A 198 -8.49 2.17 -5.73
CA ARG A 198 -9.76 2.04 -6.46
C ARG A 198 -10.91 2.75 -5.74
N PHE A 199 -11.05 2.55 -4.43
CA PHE A 199 -12.10 3.19 -3.63
C PHE A 199 -12.00 4.71 -3.65
N TRP A 200 -10.78 5.24 -3.71
CA TRP A 200 -10.51 6.67 -3.80
C TRP A 200 -10.40 7.21 -5.23
N ASN A 201 -10.69 6.37 -6.23
CA ASN A 201 -10.62 6.72 -7.65
C ASN A 201 -9.26 7.33 -8.07
N LEU A 202 -8.17 6.75 -7.55
CA LEU A 202 -6.79 7.11 -7.92
C LEU A 202 -6.31 6.26 -9.10
N ASP A 203 -5.27 6.72 -9.79
CA ASP A 203 -4.61 5.93 -10.83
C ASP A 203 -3.96 4.67 -10.21
N VAL A 204 -4.59 3.52 -10.44
CA VAL A 204 -4.12 2.20 -9.97
C VAL A 204 -2.79 1.84 -10.64
N ASP A 205 -2.59 2.24 -11.90
CA ASP A 205 -1.38 1.90 -12.67
C ASP A 205 -0.15 2.61 -12.09
N LEU A 206 -0.30 3.84 -11.59
CA LEU A 206 0.74 4.56 -10.85
C LEU A 206 1.31 3.75 -9.69
N PHE A 207 0.45 3.12 -8.87
CA PHE A 207 0.91 2.34 -7.72
C PHE A 207 1.59 1.04 -8.11
N LYS A 208 1.14 0.39 -9.19
CA LYS A 208 1.80 -0.80 -9.73
C LYS A 208 3.19 -0.45 -10.28
N ARG A 209 3.31 0.64 -11.06
CA ARG A 209 4.60 1.14 -11.54
C ARG A 209 5.53 1.47 -10.37
N TYR A 210 5.02 2.12 -9.33
CA TYR A 210 5.78 2.42 -8.12
C TYR A 210 6.29 1.16 -7.41
N GLN A 211 5.45 0.12 -7.28
CA GLN A 211 5.83 -1.17 -6.71
C GLN A 211 6.99 -1.81 -7.50
N ILE A 212 6.87 -1.89 -8.82
CA ILE A 212 7.92 -2.46 -9.70
C ILE A 212 9.23 -1.68 -9.54
N THR A 213 9.16 -0.35 -9.58
CA THR A 213 10.35 0.51 -9.39
C THR A 213 11.02 0.23 -8.05
N LYS A 214 10.26 0.16 -6.95
CA LYS A 214 10.83 -0.10 -5.62
C LYS A 214 11.33 -1.55 -5.47
N LEU A 215 10.71 -2.54 -6.10
CA LEU A 215 11.23 -3.91 -6.13
C LEU A 215 12.58 -3.99 -6.85
N TYR A 216 12.74 -3.33 -8.01
CA TYR A 216 14.07 -3.19 -8.65
C TYR A 216 15.03 -2.39 -7.76
N THR A 217 14.63 -1.28 -7.14
CA THR A 217 15.52 -0.54 -6.23
C THR A 217 16.05 -1.43 -5.10
N ASN A 218 15.27 -2.41 -4.63
CA ASN A 218 15.66 -3.35 -3.57
C ASN A 218 16.29 -4.67 -4.08
N GLY A 219 16.47 -4.83 -5.40
CA GLY A 219 17.14 -6.00 -5.98
C GLY A 219 16.25 -7.23 -6.19
N PHE A 220 14.93 -7.07 -6.09
CA PHE A 220 13.94 -8.13 -6.33
C PHE A 220 13.50 -8.20 -7.80
N ASP A 221 14.46 -8.28 -8.72
CA ASP A 221 14.24 -8.13 -10.17
C ASP A 221 13.25 -9.15 -10.71
N SER A 222 13.34 -10.42 -10.30
CA SER A 222 12.42 -11.46 -10.75
C SER A 222 10.96 -11.18 -10.35
N LEU A 223 10.73 -10.67 -9.14
CA LEU A 223 9.39 -10.25 -8.72
C LEU A 223 8.89 -9.06 -9.53
N SER A 224 9.76 -8.11 -9.85
CA SER A 224 9.42 -6.99 -10.72
C SER A 224 8.98 -7.48 -12.10
N GLU A 225 9.77 -8.37 -12.70
CA GLU A 225 9.55 -8.91 -14.05
C GLU A 225 8.21 -9.64 -14.18
N GLU A 226 7.81 -10.39 -13.15
CA GLU A 226 6.50 -11.06 -13.10
C GLU A 226 5.32 -10.08 -13.10
N LEU A 227 5.51 -8.87 -12.58
CA LEU A 227 4.45 -7.85 -12.44
C LEU A 227 4.33 -6.93 -13.65
N ILE A 228 5.40 -6.81 -14.44
CA ILE A 228 5.49 -5.97 -15.64
C ILE A 228 4.28 -6.16 -16.59
N PRO A 229 3.82 -7.39 -16.90
CA PRO A 229 2.65 -7.61 -17.76
C PRO A 229 1.39 -6.86 -17.35
N SER A 230 1.24 -6.54 -16.06
CA SER A 230 0.04 -5.89 -15.51
C SER A 230 0.01 -4.36 -15.64
N ILE A 231 1.04 -3.77 -16.26
CA ILE A 231 1.23 -2.32 -16.42
C ILE A 231 0.66 -1.83 -17.75
N ASN A 232 -0.15 -0.78 -17.69
CA ASN A 232 -0.74 -0.12 -18.85
C ASN A 232 0.22 0.92 -19.45
N ASP A 233 0.76 1.82 -18.63
CA ASP A 233 1.68 2.87 -19.10
C ASP A 233 3.13 2.40 -19.08
N ARG A 234 3.54 1.73 -20.16
CA ARG A 234 4.91 1.23 -20.33
C ARG A 234 5.92 2.33 -20.50
N ASN A 235 5.55 3.44 -21.12
CA ASN A 235 6.46 4.56 -21.32
C ASN A 235 6.87 5.19 -19.97
N GLU A 236 5.90 5.48 -19.10
CA GLU A 236 6.21 5.98 -17.76
C GLU A 236 6.92 4.95 -16.89
N LEU A 237 6.62 3.65 -17.05
CA LEU A 237 7.42 2.61 -16.39
C LEU A 237 8.88 2.66 -16.84
N GLY A 238 9.15 2.77 -18.14
CA GLY A 238 10.49 2.89 -18.69
C GLY A 238 11.27 4.04 -18.07
N LYS A 239 10.66 5.23 -17.97
CA LYS A 239 11.28 6.41 -17.32
C LYS A 239 11.60 6.15 -15.84
N ASN A 240 10.69 5.49 -15.13
CA ASN A 240 10.91 5.12 -13.73
C ASN A 240 12.08 4.13 -13.57
N LEU A 241 12.17 3.14 -14.45
CA LEU A 241 13.24 2.14 -14.44
C LEU A 241 14.58 2.70 -14.91
N LEU A 242 14.60 3.71 -15.78
CA LEU A 242 15.82 4.43 -16.15
C LEU A 242 16.53 5.01 -14.93
N MET A 243 15.78 5.65 -14.02
CA MET A 243 16.33 6.13 -12.75
C MET A 243 16.98 5.00 -11.94
N VAL A 244 16.34 3.82 -11.91
CA VAL A 244 16.87 2.65 -11.19
C VAL A 244 18.14 2.12 -11.85
N GLY A 245 18.16 1.99 -13.18
CA GLY A 245 19.34 1.56 -13.94
C GLY A 245 20.52 2.50 -13.76
N ALA A 246 20.30 3.81 -13.83
CA ALA A 246 21.31 4.82 -13.59
C ALA A 246 21.86 4.79 -12.14
N LYS A 247 21.00 4.65 -11.14
CA LYS A 247 21.43 4.48 -9.73
C LYS A 247 22.25 3.20 -9.52
N ARG A 248 21.85 2.09 -10.16
CA ARG A 248 22.61 0.83 -10.12
C ARG A 248 23.98 0.98 -10.76
N MET A 249 24.08 1.70 -11.88
CA MET A 249 25.36 2.01 -12.52
C MET A 249 26.24 2.84 -11.58
N SER A 250 25.69 3.88 -10.96
CA SER A 250 26.44 4.70 -9.98
C SER A 250 27.01 3.84 -8.84
N GLN A 251 26.15 3.01 -8.21
CA GLN A 251 26.56 2.08 -7.15
C GLN A 251 27.62 1.07 -7.61
N TYR A 252 27.50 0.56 -8.83
CA TYR A 252 28.47 -0.35 -9.41
C TYR A 252 29.84 0.33 -9.59
N LEU A 253 29.86 1.55 -10.14
CA LEU A 253 31.08 2.32 -10.33
C LEU A 253 31.78 2.61 -9.00
N THR A 254 31.05 3.12 -8.00
CA THR A 254 31.63 3.45 -6.68
C THR A 254 32.28 2.25 -5.99
N LYS A 255 31.81 1.03 -6.26
CA LYS A 255 32.35 -0.21 -5.68
C LYS A 255 33.41 -0.88 -6.56
N SER A 256 33.64 -0.39 -7.78
CA SER A 256 34.60 -0.98 -8.69
C SER A 256 36.04 -0.62 -8.28
N PRO A 257 36.95 -1.60 -8.19
CA PRO A 257 38.37 -1.31 -7.99
C PRO A 257 38.99 -0.58 -9.20
N ASP A 258 38.37 -0.70 -10.38
CA ASP A 258 38.79 -0.03 -11.61
C ASP A 258 37.82 1.10 -11.98
N PHE A 259 37.63 2.03 -11.05
CA PHE A 259 36.72 3.16 -11.23
C PHE A 259 37.11 4.03 -12.44
N SER A 260 38.41 4.32 -12.61
CA SER A 260 38.92 5.21 -13.65
C SER A 260 38.70 4.68 -15.06
N ASN A 261 38.87 3.38 -15.31
CA ASN A 261 38.57 2.82 -16.64
C ASN A 261 37.06 2.70 -16.86
N ASN A 262 36.30 2.31 -15.84
CA ASN A 262 34.85 2.16 -15.99
C ASN A 262 34.13 3.49 -16.21
N ILE A 263 34.55 4.57 -15.56
CA ILE A 263 33.94 5.89 -15.76
C ILE A 263 34.23 6.45 -17.16
N ALA A 264 35.33 6.03 -17.79
CA ALA A 264 35.65 6.42 -19.17
C ALA A 264 34.68 5.84 -20.20
N ALA A 265 33.96 4.76 -19.85
CA ALA A 265 32.91 4.18 -20.68
C ALA A 265 31.59 4.96 -20.65
N LEU A 266 31.42 5.91 -19.71
CA LEU A 266 30.21 6.72 -19.61
C LEU A 266 30.29 7.95 -20.51
N SER A 267 29.20 8.23 -21.22
CA SER A 267 29.06 9.48 -21.94
C SER A 267 28.80 10.66 -20.99
N PRO A 268 29.20 11.90 -21.34
CA PRO A 268 28.91 13.08 -20.53
C PRO A 268 27.42 13.29 -20.23
N ALA A 269 26.54 12.94 -21.19
CA ALA A 269 25.10 13.06 -21.00
C ALA A 269 24.56 12.10 -19.93
N LEU A 270 25.06 10.86 -19.91
CA LEU A 270 24.68 9.87 -18.90
C LEU A 270 25.22 10.24 -17.52
N THR A 271 26.48 10.70 -17.44
CA THR A 271 27.08 11.17 -16.19
C THR A 271 26.29 12.34 -15.61
N ASN A 272 26.00 13.37 -16.43
CA ASN A 272 25.21 14.52 -15.98
C ASN A 272 23.82 14.09 -15.50
N TYR A 273 23.17 13.13 -16.18
CA TYR A 273 21.88 12.61 -15.73
C TYR A 273 21.99 11.93 -14.37
N MET A 274 23.00 11.07 -14.18
CA MET A 274 23.26 10.40 -12.91
C MET A 274 23.50 11.40 -11.77
N ASP A 275 24.18 12.50 -12.05
CA ASP A 275 24.44 13.58 -11.08
C ASP A 275 23.16 14.35 -10.67
N THR A 276 22.08 14.27 -11.45
CA THR A 276 20.78 14.89 -11.10
C THR A 276 19.91 14.01 -10.20
N LEU A 277 20.27 12.73 -10.04
CA LEU A 277 19.48 11.79 -9.24
C LEU A 277 19.75 12.02 -7.75
N ASP A 278 18.74 11.74 -6.92
CA ASP A 278 18.92 11.75 -5.47
C ASP A 278 19.88 10.63 -5.01
N ASP A 279 20.45 10.81 -3.83
CA ASP A 279 21.33 9.83 -3.17
C ASP A 279 20.56 8.66 -2.52
N GLU A 280 19.30 8.38 -2.90
CA GLU A 280 18.58 7.22 -2.37
C GLU A 280 19.31 5.92 -2.74
N TRP A 281 19.44 5.04 -1.74
CA TRP A 281 20.07 3.75 -1.89
C TRP A 281 19.41 2.89 -2.99
N CYS A 282 20.23 2.14 -3.72
CA CYS A 282 19.80 1.16 -4.70
C CYS A 282 20.64 -0.11 -4.58
N ALA A 283 20.00 -1.27 -4.71
CA ALA A 283 20.66 -2.57 -4.59
C ALA A 283 21.78 -2.72 -5.62
N PRO A 284 23.01 -3.09 -5.17
CA PRO A 284 24.09 -3.42 -6.09
C PRO A 284 23.70 -4.60 -6.96
N CYS A 285 24.03 -4.55 -8.24
CA CYS A 285 23.83 -5.68 -9.14
C CYS A 285 24.98 -5.79 -10.14
N PRO A 286 25.19 -6.99 -10.72
CA PRO A 286 26.16 -7.19 -11.80
C PRO A 286 25.82 -6.33 -13.02
N VAL A 287 26.85 -5.94 -13.79
CA VAL A 287 26.69 -5.05 -14.94
C VAL A 287 25.79 -5.65 -16.03
N GLU A 288 25.77 -6.98 -16.13
CA GLU A 288 24.93 -7.74 -17.07
C GLU A 288 23.44 -7.53 -16.77
N LYS A 289 23.08 -7.41 -15.48
CA LYS A 289 21.69 -7.09 -15.08
C LYS A 289 21.34 -5.63 -15.37
N ILE A 290 22.31 -4.71 -15.31
CA ILE A 290 22.10 -3.31 -15.71
C ILE A 290 21.87 -3.23 -17.22
N ALA A 291 22.65 -3.97 -18.02
CA ALA A 291 22.47 -4.07 -19.47
C ALA A 291 21.10 -4.67 -19.85
N ALA A 292 20.68 -5.75 -19.17
CA ALA A 292 19.36 -6.35 -19.40
C ALA A 292 18.23 -5.37 -19.07
N LEU A 293 18.33 -4.63 -17.95
CA LEU A 293 17.37 -3.60 -17.58
C LEU A 293 17.35 -2.46 -18.61
N ALA A 294 18.51 -1.96 -19.04
CA ALA A 294 18.62 -0.92 -20.05
C ALA A 294 17.97 -1.33 -21.39
N THR A 295 18.17 -2.59 -21.80
CA THR A 295 17.52 -3.16 -22.99
C THR A 295 16.01 -3.12 -22.88
N TYR A 296 15.46 -3.52 -21.73
CA TYR A 296 14.01 -3.45 -21.48
C TYR A 296 13.49 -2.00 -21.47
N ILE A 297 14.24 -1.06 -20.87
CA ILE A 297 13.87 0.36 -20.85
C ILE A 297 13.76 0.93 -22.26
N ILE A 298 14.72 0.63 -23.14
CA ILE A 298 14.71 1.04 -24.55
C ILE A 298 13.43 0.57 -25.25
N GLN A 299 12.98 -0.67 -24.99
CA GLN A 299 11.74 -1.20 -25.56
C GLN A 299 10.47 -0.53 -25.02
N CYS A 300 10.55 0.17 -23.88
CA CYS A 300 9.41 0.80 -23.23
C CYS A 300 9.23 2.26 -23.61
N ILE A 301 10.32 2.99 -23.87
CA ILE A 301 10.31 4.44 -24.05
C ILE A 301 10.26 4.78 -25.55
N ASN A 302 9.45 5.76 -25.94
CA ASN A 302 9.41 6.22 -27.33
C ASN A 302 10.75 6.83 -27.78
N GLU A 303 11.14 6.58 -29.03
CA GLU A 303 12.46 6.93 -29.56
C GLU A 303 12.76 8.44 -29.59
N ASP A 304 11.73 9.28 -29.61
CA ASP A 304 11.82 10.74 -29.65
C ASP A 304 12.15 11.37 -28.28
N GLN A 305 12.08 10.60 -27.20
CA GLN A 305 12.30 11.09 -25.85
C GLN A 305 13.78 11.08 -25.45
N ILE A 306 14.21 12.06 -24.65
CA ILE A 306 15.60 12.14 -24.15
C ILE A 306 15.93 10.91 -23.31
N GLU A 307 14.96 10.39 -22.57
CA GLU A 307 15.08 9.20 -21.74
C GLU A 307 15.39 7.94 -22.55
N HIS A 308 14.88 7.84 -23.79
CA HIS A 308 15.24 6.74 -24.68
C HIS A 308 16.73 6.81 -25.06
N ARG A 309 17.24 8.00 -25.39
CA ARG A 309 18.67 8.19 -25.66
C ARG A 309 19.52 7.89 -24.42
N LEU A 310 19.10 8.30 -23.24
CA LEU A 310 19.79 7.98 -21.98
C LEU A 310 19.82 6.47 -21.71
N ALA A 311 18.75 5.74 -22.02
CA ALA A 311 18.69 4.29 -21.88
C ALA A 311 19.66 3.57 -22.85
N GLN A 312 19.80 4.06 -24.09
CA GLN A 312 20.82 3.57 -25.03
C GLN A 312 22.23 3.78 -24.50
N LEU A 313 22.53 4.99 -24.00
CA LEU A 313 23.84 5.30 -23.42
C LEU A 313 24.14 4.43 -22.19
N LEU A 314 23.12 4.13 -21.37
CA LEU A 314 23.26 3.22 -20.23
C LEU A 314 23.58 1.79 -20.68
N LEU A 315 22.95 1.31 -21.76
CA LEU A 315 23.24 0.00 -22.34
C LEU A 315 24.67 -0.07 -22.90
N GLU A 316 25.06 0.93 -23.71
CA GLU A 316 26.40 1.04 -24.30
C GLU A 316 27.49 1.02 -23.22
N ALA A 317 27.33 1.81 -22.15
CA ALA A 317 28.25 1.84 -21.02
C ALA A 317 28.31 0.49 -20.30
N SER A 318 27.15 -0.16 -20.08
CA SER A 318 27.08 -1.46 -19.40
C SER A 318 27.80 -2.56 -20.18
N VAL A 319 27.61 -2.61 -21.51
CA VAL A 319 28.28 -3.59 -22.38
C VAL A 319 29.79 -3.35 -22.40
N THR A 320 30.22 -2.11 -22.61
CA THR A 320 31.65 -1.74 -22.64
C THR A 320 32.36 -2.12 -21.34
N ILE A 321 31.74 -1.83 -20.19
CA ILE A 321 32.28 -2.20 -18.88
C ILE A 321 32.34 -3.73 -18.69
N GLY A 322 31.37 -4.48 -19.23
CA GLY A 322 31.39 -5.94 -19.21
C GLY A 322 32.54 -6.51 -20.03
N GLU A 323 32.79 -5.96 -21.23
CA GLU A 323 33.89 -6.37 -22.11
C GLU A 323 35.27 -6.09 -21.50
N LEU A 324 35.44 -4.96 -20.80
CA LEU A 324 36.71 -4.62 -20.11
C LEU A 324 37.10 -5.61 -19.00
N LYS A 325 36.16 -6.41 -18.50
CA LYS A 325 36.39 -7.44 -17.48
C LYS A 325 36.57 -8.85 -18.04
N SER A 326 36.35 -9.03 -19.35
CA SER A 326 36.48 -10.30 -20.08
C SER A 326 37.94 -10.59 -20.43
#